data_AF-A0A7V3P827-F1
#
_entry.id   AF-A0A7V3P827-F1
#
_cell.length_a   1.000
_cell.length_b   1.000
_cell.length_c   1.000
_cell.angle_alpha   90.00
_cell.angle_beta   90.00
_cell.angle_gamma   90.00
#
_symmetry.space_group_name_H-M   'P 1'
#
loop_
_entity.id
_entity.type
_entity.pdbx_description
1 polymer ?
#
loop_
_entity_poly.entity_id
_entity_poly.type
_entity_poly.pdbx_seq_one_letter_code
_entity_poly.pdbx_strand_id
1 'polypeptide(L)'
;MKIAALILGIIGGIAGIVGAILAMVLGGTGSVFGGAGAGMVVTLGWVALLLSIIGIVGGAIALAKPKIAGILMLLMGIGGIIAVSIGYVVAGPLLIIGGILALVGSRK
;
A
#
# COMPACT_ATOMS: atom_id res chain seq x y z
N MET A 1 -5.93 -19.39 -4.69
CA MET A 1 -4.92 -18.33 -4.86
C MET A 1 -5.55 -16.96 -5.10
N LYS A 2 -6.50 -16.80 -6.04
CA LYS A 2 -7.15 -15.50 -6.33
C LYS A 2 -7.91 -14.89 -5.12
N ILE A 3 -8.56 -15.72 -4.30
CA ILE A 3 -9.24 -15.28 -3.08
C ILE A 3 -8.24 -14.76 -2.03
N ALA A 4 -7.12 -15.46 -1.83
CA ALA A 4 -6.08 -15.02 -0.91
C ALA A 4 -5.48 -13.67 -1.36
N ALA A 5 -5.28 -13.48 -2.67
CA ALA A 5 -4.85 -12.21 -3.22
C ALA A 5 -5.87 -11.08 -2.98
N LEU A 6 -7.17 -11.35 -3.17
CA LEU A 6 -8.22 -10.37 -2.85
C LEU A 6 -8.19 -9.97 -1.37
N ILE A 7 -8.13 -10.94 -0.46
CA ILE A 7 -8.11 -10.68 0.99
C ILE A 7 -6.85 -9.90 1.38
N LEU A 8 -5.67 -10.35 0.93
CA LEU A 8 -4.40 -9.66 1.20
C LEU A 8 -4.34 -8.26 0.59
N GLY A 9 -4.99 -8.06 -0.56
CA GLY A 9 -5.11 -6.74 -1.18
C GLY A 9 -5.94 -5.75 -0.39
N ILE A 10 -7.10 -6.19 0.06
CA ILE A 10 -8.00 -5.35 0.85
C ILE A 10 -7.36 -5.06 2.21
N ILE A 11 -6.86 -6.09 2.92
CA ILE A 11 -6.24 -5.91 4.23
C ILE A 11 -4.95 -5.08 4.11
N GLY A 12 -4.09 -5.37 3.12
CA GLY A 12 -2.85 -4.63 2.89
C GLY A 12 -3.11 -3.17 2.53
N GLY A 13 -4.12 -2.90 1.70
CA GLY A 13 -4.53 -1.53 1.38
C GLY A 13 -5.12 -0.78 2.57
N ILE A 14 -5.97 -1.42 3.37
CA ILE A 14 -6.51 -0.80 4.60
C ILE A 14 -5.38 -0.49 5.60
N ALA A 15 -4.46 -1.44 5.82
CA ALA A 15 -3.28 -1.21 6.65
C ALA A 15 -2.42 -0.05 6.11
N GLY A 16 -2.36 0.11 4.78
CA GLY A 16 -1.65 1.21 4.13
C GLY A 16 -2.29 2.57 4.39
N ILE A 17 -3.62 2.64 4.39
CA ILE A 17 -4.35 3.87 4.74
C ILE A 17 -4.07 4.24 6.20
N VAL A 18 -4.12 3.27 7.12
CA VAL A 18 -3.79 3.51 8.54
C VAL A 18 -2.34 4.00 8.67
N GLY A 19 -1.40 3.35 7.99
CA GLY A 19 0.00 3.75 7.94
C GLY A 19 0.22 5.17 7.40
N ALA A 20 -0.48 5.53 6.33
CA ALA A 20 -0.46 6.85 5.73
C ALA A 20 -1.00 7.93 6.68
N ILE A 21 -2.11 7.66 7.36
CA ILE A 21 -2.69 8.58 8.36
C ILE A 21 -1.70 8.79 9.51
N LEU A 22 -1.12 7.71 10.04
CA LEU A 22 -0.12 7.81 11.11
C LEU A 22 1.12 8.62 10.67
N ALA A 23 1.61 8.39 9.45
CA ALA A 23 2.71 9.16 8.89
C ALA A 23 2.37 10.65 8.76
N MET A 24 1.15 10.99 8.31
CA MET A 24 0.70 12.39 8.24
C MET A 24 0.56 13.03 9.62
N VAL A 25 0.08 12.30 10.63
CA VAL A 25 -0.02 12.82 12.01
C VAL A 25 1.37 13.09 12.59
N LEU A 26 2.30 12.13 12.44
CA LEU A 26 3.68 12.27 12.92
C LEU A 26 4.46 13.36 12.17
N GLY A 27 4.27 13.46 10.86
CA GLY A 27 4.84 14.55 10.05
C GLY A 27 4.21 15.91 10.40
N GLY A 28 2.91 15.94 10.64
CA GLY A 28 2.17 17.15 11.02
C GLY A 28 2.64 17.70 12.36
N THR A 29 2.71 16.86 13.40
CA THR A 29 3.23 17.28 14.71
C THR A 29 4.70 17.66 14.63
N GLY A 30 5.52 16.88 13.92
CA GLY A 30 6.93 17.21 13.69
C GLY A 30 7.14 18.57 13.03
N SER A 31 6.24 18.98 12.13
CA SER A 31 6.34 20.28 11.44
C SER A 31 6.10 21.46 12.38
N VAL A 32 5.25 21.30 13.40
CA VAL A 32 4.98 22.33 14.42
C VAL A 32 6.14 22.47 15.40
N PHE A 33 6.85 21.38 15.70
CA PHE A 33 8.01 21.37 16.60
C PHE A 33 9.35 21.64 15.88
N GLY A 34 9.33 22.07 14.61
CA GLY A 34 10.53 22.42 13.85
C GLY A 34 11.37 21.22 13.39
N GLY A 35 10.78 20.02 13.34
CA GLY A 35 11.44 18.81 12.87
C GLY A 35 11.85 18.92 11.39
N ALA A 36 13.14 18.76 11.11
CA ALA A 36 13.65 18.73 9.74
C ALA A 36 13.01 17.58 8.95
N GLY A 37 12.50 17.88 7.75
CA GLY A 37 11.88 16.88 6.86
C GLY A 37 10.42 16.55 7.16
N ALA A 38 9.80 17.14 8.19
CA ALA A 38 8.43 16.81 8.60
C ALA A 38 7.37 17.11 7.51
N GLY A 39 7.53 18.20 6.77
CA GLY A 39 6.66 18.51 5.62
C GLY A 39 6.76 17.49 4.48
N MET A 40 7.94 16.89 4.28
CA MET A 40 8.14 15.81 3.30
C MET A 40 7.37 14.55 3.75
N VAL A 41 7.38 14.22 5.04
CA VAL A 41 6.64 13.07 5.59
C VAL A 41 5.12 13.24 5.38
N VAL A 42 4.56 14.44 5.59
CA VAL A 42 3.14 14.70 5.32
C VAL A 42 2.80 14.50 3.85
N THR A 43 3.65 15.00 2.95
CA THR A 43 3.46 14.90 1.50
C THR A 43 3.52 13.43 1.04
N LEU A 44 4.48 12.67 1.58
CA LEU A 44 4.62 11.23 1.33
C LEU A 44 3.44 10.43 1.89
N GLY A 45 2.87 10.85 3.03
CA GLY A 45 1.64 10.28 3.58
C GLY A 45 0.46 10.36 2.61
N TRP A 46 0.26 11.51 1.95
CA TRP A 46 -0.77 11.64 0.90
C TRP A 46 -0.54 10.71 -0.28
N VAL A 47 0.71 10.57 -0.74
CA VAL A 47 1.08 9.64 -1.80
C VAL A 47 0.78 8.20 -1.38
N ALA A 48 1.16 7.80 -0.16
CA ALA A 48 0.88 6.46 0.35
C ALA A 48 -0.62 6.18 0.50
N LEU A 49 -1.43 7.18 0.82
CA LEU A 49 -2.88 7.04 0.89
C LEU A 49 -3.46 6.71 -0.50
N LEU A 50 -3.03 7.42 -1.54
CA LEU A 50 -3.42 7.12 -2.93
C LEU A 50 -2.95 5.72 -3.36
N LEU A 51 -1.70 5.37 -3.07
CA LEU A 51 -1.15 4.04 -3.38
C LEU A 51 -1.94 2.92 -2.68
N SER A 52 -2.38 3.17 -1.44
CA SER A 52 -3.21 2.23 -0.67
C SER A 52 -4.56 1.99 -1.33
N ILE A 53 -5.24 3.06 -1.75
CA ILE A 53 -6.54 2.97 -2.44
C ILE A 53 -6.38 2.15 -3.73
N ILE A 54 -5.33 2.42 -4.50
CA ILE A 54 -5.04 1.65 -5.73
C ILE A 54 -4.72 0.19 -5.39
N GLY A 55 -4.03 -0.07 -4.27
CA GLY A 55 -3.79 -1.42 -3.75
C GLY A 55 -5.09 -2.19 -3.43
N ILE A 56 -6.08 -1.52 -2.82
CA ILE A 56 -7.42 -2.08 -2.56
C ILE A 56 -8.11 -2.41 -3.88
N VAL A 57 -8.08 -1.50 -4.86
CA VAL A 57 -8.64 -1.74 -6.20
C VAL A 57 -7.97 -2.94 -6.86
N GLY A 58 -6.65 -3.06 -6.73
CA GLY A 58 -5.88 -4.23 -7.18
C GLY A 58 -6.36 -5.53 -6.56
N GLY A 59 -6.62 -5.55 -5.26
CA GLY A 59 -7.23 -6.68 -4.56
C GLY A 59 -8.64 -7.01 -5.05
N ALA A 60 -9.49 -6.00 -5.22
CA ALA A 60 -10.88 -6.17 -5.66
C ALA A 60 -10.98 -6.80 -7.05
N ILE A 61 -10.10 -6.41 -7.98
CA ILE A 61 -10.08 -6.96 -9.35
C ILE A 61 -9.30 -8.28 -9.46
N ALA A 62 -8.74 -8.82 -8.37
CA ALA A 62 -7.92 -10.03 -8.39
C ALA A 62 -8.66 -11.27 -8.87
N LEU A 63 -9.98 -11.36 -8.70
CA LEU A 63 -10.78 -12.47 -9.23
C LEU A 63 -11.01 -12.34 -10.73
N ALA A 64 -11.36 -11.13 -11.20
CA ALA A 64 -11.72 -10.88 -12.59
C ALA A 64 -10.49 -10.81 -13.51
N LYS A 65 -9.43 -10.11 -13.07
CA LYS A 65 -8.21 -9.86 -13.86
C LYS A 65 -6.95 -10.05 -12.99
N PRO A 66 -6.62 -11.31 -12.62
CA PRO A 66 -5.54 -11.62 -11.68
C PRO A 66 -4.15 -11.13 -12.14
N LYS A 67 -3.87 -11.07 -13.45
CA LYS A 67 -2.59 -10.54 -13.96
C LYS A 67 -2.43 -9.04 -13.68
N ILE A 68 -3.47 -8.27 -13.99
CA ILE A 68 -3.47 -6.81 -13.81
C ILE A 68 -3.44 -6.49 -12.31
N ALA A 69 -4.29 -7.16 -11.53
CA ALA A 69 -4.29 -7.08 -10.07
C ALA A 69 -2.88 -7.29 -9.50
N GLY A 70 -2.22 -8.37 -9.90
CA GLY A 70 -0.91 -8.73 -9.38
C GLY A 70 0.17 -7.68 -9.62
N ILE A 71 0.23 -7.13 -10.85
CA ILE A 71 1.17 -6.06 -11.19
C ILE A 71 0.85 -4.79 -10.39
N LEU A 72 -0.43 -4.42 -10.33
CA LEU A 72 -0.87 -3.21 -9.63
C LEU A 72 -0.49 -3.27 -8.15
N MET A 73 -0.80 -4.37 -7.47
CA MET A 73 -0.51 -4.55 -6.04
C MET A 73 0.98 -4.56 -5.75
N LEU A 74 1.80 -5.15 -6.62
CA LEU A 74 3.26 -5.11 -6.52
C LEU A 74 3.80 -3.68 -6.64
N LEU A 75 3.36 -2.93 -7.65
CA LEU A 75 3.78 -1.54 -7.86
C LEU A 75 3.38 -0.66 -6.68
N MET A 76 2.15 -0.82 -6.18
CA MET A 76 1.67 -0.03 -5.04
C MET A 76 2.34 -0.43 -3.72
N GLY A 77 2.61 -1.72 -3.51
CA GLY A 77 3.32 -2.22 -2.34
C GLY A 77 4.76 -1.71 -2.28
N ILE A 78 5.50 -1.81 -3.39
CA ILE A 78 6.87 -1.30 -3.49
C ILE A 78 6.88 0.23 -3.41
N GLY A 79 6.00 0.90 -4.15
CA GLY A 79 5.87 2.36 -4.14
C GLY A 79 5.53 2.89 -2.74
N GLY A 80 4.67 2.19 -1.99
CA GLY A 80 4.30 2.58 -0.63
C GLY A 80 5.42 2.42 0.38
N ILE A 81 6.22 1.36 0.27
CA ILE A 81 7.44 1.18 1.07
C ILE A 81 8.45 2.28 0.77
N ILE A 82 8.67 2.63 -0.50
CA ILE A 82 9.59 3.71 -0.86
C ILE A 82 9.07 5.06 -0.35
N ALA A 83 7.76 5.31 -0.45
CA ALA A 83 7.17 6.57 -0.06
C ALA A 83 7.18 6.79 1.46
N VAL A 84 6.74 5.81 2.25
CA VAL A 84 6.50 6.02 3.70
C VAL A 84 7.36 5.10 4.59
N SER A 85 8.14 4.20 4.00
CA SER A 85 9.10 3.33 4.68
C SER A 85 8.46 2.62 5.87
N ILE A 86 8.83 2.98 7.11
CA ILE A 86 8.34 2.35 8.33
C ILE A 86 6.82 2.44 8.47
N GLY A 87 6.19 3.55 8.06
CA GLY A 87 4.73 3.66 8.14
C GLY A 87 3.99 2.73 7.18
N TYR A 88 4.70 2.12 6.21
CA TYR A 88 4.15 1.17 5.25
C TYR A 88 4.66 -0.27 5.44
N VAL A 89 5.33 -0.55 6.57
CA VAL A 89 5.99 -1.85 6.81
C VAL A 89 5.00 -3.01 6.93
N VAL A 90 3.75 -2.74 7.30
CA VAL A 90 2.67 -3.74 7.34
C VAL A 90 2.04 -3.85 5.95
N ALA A 91 1.62 -2.73 5.38
CA ALA A 91 0.89 -2.69 4.11
C ALA A 91 1.70 -3.21 2.91
N GLY A 92 2.97 -2.82 2.83
CA GLY A 92 3.87 -3.15 1.73
C GLY A 92 4.03 -4.66 1.51
N PRO A 93 4.46 -5.44 2.51
CA PRO A 93 4.56 -6.88 2.40
C PRO A 93 3.22 -7.56 2.08
N LEU A 94 2.11 -7.12 2.70
CA LEU A 94 0.79 -7.69 2.38
C LEU A 94 0.40 -7.48 0.91
N LEU A 95 0.62 -6.28 0.37
CA LEU A 95 0.35 -5.97 -1.03
C LEU A 95 1.30 -6.71 -1.99
N ILE A 96 2.57 -6.86 -1.64
CA ILE A 96 3.55 -7.62 -2.44
C ILE A 96 3.18 -9.11 -2.47
N ILE A 97 2.89 -9.71 -1.32
CA ILE A 97 2.50 -11.12 -1.22
C ILE A 97 1.16 -11.34 -1.94
N GLY A 98 0.18 -10.44 -1.73
CA GLY A 98 -1.10 -10.46 -2.45
C GLY A 98 -0.90 -10.36 -3.97
N GLY A 99 -0.01 -9.49 -4.42
CA GLY A 99 0.35 -9.31 -5.82
C GLY A 99 0.98 -10.56 -6.45
N ILE A 100 1.95 -11.18 -5.77
CA ILE A 100 2.58 -12.44 -6.19
C ILE A 100 1.53 -13.55 -6.29
N LEU A 101 0.66 -13.68 -5.29
CA LEU A 101 -0.40 -14.70 -5.29
C LEU A 101 -1.41 -14.50 -6.42
N ALA A 102 -1.72 -13.24 -6.78
CA ALA A 102 -2.57 -12.93 -7.94
C ALA A 102 -1.88 -13.35 -9.24
N LEU A 103 -0.59 -13.05 -9.42
CA LEU A 103 0.19 -13.43 -10.60
C LEU A 103 0.31 -14.95 -10.75
N VAL A 104 0.65 -15.67 -9.68
CA VAL A 104 0.74 -17.13 -9.70
C VAL A 104 -0.65 -17.74 -9.95
N GLY A 105 -1.70 -17.18 -9.34
CA GLY A 105 -3.09 -17.58 -9.58
C GLY A 105 -3.61 -17.30 -10.99
N SER A 106 -2.91 -16.51 -11.80
CA SER A 106 -3.30 -16.19 -13.18
C SER A 106 -2.80 -17.19 -14.23
N ARG A 107 -1.89 -18.10 -13.84
CA ARG A 107 -1.28 -19.10 -14.72
C ARG A 107 -2.02 -20.45 -14.76
N LYS A 108 -3.10 -20.58 -13.99
CA LYS A 108 -4.04 -21.71 -14.00
C LYS A 108 -5.40 -21.21 -14.47
#